data_AF-A0AA89WIF7-F1
#
_entry.id   AF-A0AA89WIF7-F1
#
_cell.length_a   1.000
_cell.length_b   1.000
_cell.length_c   1.000
_cell.angle_alpha   90.00
_cell.angle_beta   90.00
_cell.angle_gamma   90.00
#
_symmetry.space_group_name_H-M   'P 1'
#
loop_
_entity.id
_entity.type
_entity.pdbx_description
1 polymer ?
#
loop_
_entity_poly.entity_id
_entity_poly.type
_entity_poly.pdbx_seq_one_letter_code
_entity_poly.pdbx_strand_id
1 'polypeptide(L)'
;MNAFRVAALLVAPLFVSGCYSTPKEKTEYEKQIDAVPMPATEAERVEQCRNFQQSADHQRIVDLLQYAQRSKLGDSDYEFTESRALLRRLRAMKCPGYGWFS
;
A
#
# COMPACT_ATOMS: atom_id res chain seq x y z
N MET A 1 34.69 2.11 -31.32
CA MET A 1 34.31 1.56 -30.00
C MET A 1 34.23 2.71 -29.00
N ASN A 2 33.05 3.29 -28.76
CA ASN A 2 32.86 4.36 -27.76
C ASN A 2 31.40 4.52 -27.25
N ALA A 3 30.49 3.58 -27.56
CA ALA A 3 29.09 3.63 -27.10
C ALA A 3 28.88 3.01 -25.71
N PHE A 4 29.72 2.03 -25.34
CA PHE A 4 29.55 1.27 -24.09
C PHE A 4 29.91 2.04 -22.82
N ARG A 5 30.77 3.06 -22.89
CA ARG A 5 31.14 3.85 -21.69
C ARG A 5 30.11 4.90 -21.31
N VAL A 6 29.30 5.38 -22.27
CA VAL A 6 28.26 6.39 -22.00
C VAL A 6 27.06 5.76 -21.29
N ALA A 7 26.72 4.50 -21.62
CA ALA A 7 25.62 3.79 -20.99
C ALA A 7 25.85 3.52 -19.48
N ALA A 8 27.09 3.29 -19.06
CA ALA A 8 27.41 3.04 -17.65
C ALA A 8 27.23 4.27 -16.75
N LEU A 9 27.38 5.48 -17.29
CA LEU A 9 27.27 6.72 -16.52
C LEU A 9 25.82 7.18 -16.30
N LEU A 10 24.85 6.65 -17.06
CA LEU A 10 23.43 7.02 -16.93
C LEU A 10 22.64 6.12 -15.98
N VAL A 11 23.17 4.95 -15.61
CA VAL A 11 22.46 3.99 -14.73
C VAL A 11 22.79 4.20 -13.25
N ALA A 12 23.95 4.79 -12.94
CA ALA A 12 24.39 5.01 -11.56
C ALA A 12 23.53 6.00 -10.73
N PRO A 13 22.98 7.12 -11.26
CA PRO A 13 22.29 8.09 -10.41
C PRO A 13 20.85 7.68 -10.06
N LEU A 14 20.25 6.69 -10.75
CA LEU A 14 18.89 6.21 -10.43
C LEU A 14 18.84 5.36 -9.16
N PHE A 15 20.00 4.92 -8.63
CA PHE A 15 20.08 4.16 -7.38
C PHE A 15 20.27 5.04 -6.14
N VAL A 16 20.59 6.33 -6.29
CA VAL A 16 20.92 7.21 -5.15
C VAL A 16 19.75 8.15 -4.78
N SER A 17 18.72 8.28 -5.62
CA SER A 17 17.51 9.05 -5.31
C SER A 17 16.30 8.22 -4.88
N GLY A 18 16.48 6.91 -4.66
CA GLY A 18 15.48 6.11 -4.00
C GLY A 18 15.45 6.47 -2.52
N CYS A 19 14.46 7.27 -2.10
CA CYS A 19 14.09 7.41 -0.69
C CYS A 19 13.72 6.03 -0.13
N TYR A 20 14.72 5.24 0.25
CA TYR A 20 14.53 4.03 1.03
C TYR A 20 14.17 4.49 2.44
N SER A 21 12.88 4.70 2.67
CA SER A 21 12.37 4.60 4.03
C SER A 21 12.71 3.19 4.51
N THR A 22 13.38 3.13 5.66
CA THR A 22 13.73 1.88 6.36
C THR A 22 12.59 0.88 6.25
N PRO A 23 12.82 -0.37 5.77
CA PRO A 23 11.75 -1.34 5.65
C PRO A 23 11.38 -1.77 7.06
N LYS A 24 10.36 -1.13 7.64
CA LYS A 24 9.52 -1.84 8.61
C LYS A 24 9.05 -3.08 7.87
N GLU A 25 9.36 -4.25 8.40
CA GLU A 25 9.10 -5.55 7.79
C GLU A 25 7.65 -5.59 7.30
N LYS A 26 7.46 -5.35 5.99
CA LYS A 26 6.12 -5.28 5.41
C LYS A 26 5.52 -6.66 5.51
N THR A 27 4.31 -6.73 6.07
CA THR A 27 3.57 -8.00 6.17
C THR A 27 3.39 -8.59 4.76
N GLU A 28 3.23 -9.90 4.66
CA GLU A 28 3.00 -10.57 3.37
C GLU A 28 1.84 -9.92 2.60
N TYR A 29 0.82 -9.47 3.33
CA TYR A 29 -0.32 -8.74 2.80
C TYR A 29 0.05 -7.37 2.20
N GLU A 30 0.91 -6.59 2.86
CA GLU A 30 1.41 -5.32 2.32
C GLU A 30 2.19 -5.53 1.01
N LYS A 31 2.94 -6.62 0.88
CA LYS A 31 3.66 -6.97 -0.37
C LYS A 31 2.69 -7.30 -1.50
N GLN A 32 1.61 -8.02 -1.21
CA GLN A 32 0.59 -8.35 -2.21
C GLN A 32 -0.14 -7.09 -2.71
N ILE A 33 -0.45 -6.14 -1.83
CA ILE A 33 -1.07 -4.86 -2.20
C ILE A 33 -0.12 -4.01 -3.06
N ASP A 34 1.17 -3.98 -2.72
CA ASP A 34 2.17 -3.20 -3.46
C ASP A 34 2.55 -3.81 -4.81
N ALA A 35 2.38 -5.12 -4.98
CA ALA A 35 2.58 -5.80 -6.26
C ALA A 35 1.56 -5.37 -7.32
N VAL A 36 0.40 -4.84 -6.91
CA VAL A 36 -0.56 -4.27 -7.85
C VAL A 36 0.03 -3.00 -8.46
N PRO A 37 0.15 -2.89 -9.79
CA PRO A 37 0.70 -1.71 -10.43
C PRO A 37 -0.19 -0.49 -10.15
N MET A 38 0.44 0.68 -10.03
CA MET A 38 -0.31 1.94 -9.94
C MET A 38 -1.08 2.17 -11.24
N PRO A 39 -2.31 2.70 -11.16
CA PRO A 39 -3.14 2.92 -12.33
C PRO A 39 -2.50 3.99 -13.22
N ALA A 40 -2.40 3.72 -14.52
CA ALA A 40 -1.82 4.63 -15.50
C ALA A 40 -2.87 5.61 -16.04
N THR A 41 -4.14 5.22 -16.02
CA THR A 41 -5.28 6.02 -16.48
C THR A 41 -6.27 6.33 -15.36
N GLU A 42 -7.09 7.36 -15.55
CA GLU A 42 -8.12 7.73 -14.58
C GLU A 42 -9.25 6.68 -14.47
N ALA A 43 -9.60 6.01 -15.58
CA ALA A 43 -10.58 4.94 -15.57
C ALA A 43 -10.11 3.73 -14.74
N GLU A 44 -8.87 3.27 -14.98
CA GLU A 44 -8.26 2.19 -14.19
C GLU A 44 -8.13 2.57 -12.72
N ARG A 45 -7.83 3.85 -12.42
CA ARG A 45 -7.77 4.34 -11.05
C ARG A 45 -9.11 4.18 -10.34
N VAL A 46 -10.23 4.54 -10.98
CA VAL A 46 -11.56 4.42 -10.38
C VAL A 46 -11.92 2.95 -10.13
N GLU A 47 -11.64 2.07 -11.09
CA GLU A 47 -11.91 0.64 -10.94
C GLU A 47 -11.06 0.01 -9.82
N GLN A 48 -9.75 0.29 -9.81
CA GLN A 48 -8.87 -0.17 -8.73
C GLN A 48 -9.28 0.40 -7.38
N CYS A 49 -9.62 1.69 -7.30
CA CYS A 49 -10.13 2.30 -6.06
C CYS A 49 -11.36 1.57 -5.53
N ARG A 50 -12.32 1.23 -6.41
CA ARG A 50 -13.53 0.50 -6.01
C ARG A 50 -13.20 -0.87 -5.45
N ASN A 51 -12.32 -1.62 -6.11
CA ASN A 51 -11.91 -2.96 -5.68
C ASN A 51 -11.19 -2.90 -4.32
N PHE A 52 -10.20 -2.01 -4.19
CA PHE A 52 -9.48 -1.85 -2.93
C PHE A 52 -10.35 -1.30 -1.80
N GLN A 53 -11.37 -0.48 -2.10
CA GLN A 53 -12.33 -0.01 -1.12
C GLN A 53 -13.17 -1.16 -0.57
N GLN A 54 -13.68 -2.05 -1.42
CA GLN A 54 -14.41 -3.24 -0.99
C GLN A 54 -13.53 -4.14 -0.11
N SER A 55 -12.27 -4.35 -0.49
CA SER A 55 -11.32 -5.09 0.34
C SER A 55 -11.05 -4.40 1.68
N ALA A 56 -10.93 -3.08 1.71
CA ALA A 56 -10.71 -2.32 2.94
C ALA A 56 -11.90 -2.39 3.89
N ASP A 57 -13.13 -2.32 3.36
CA ASP A 57 -14.34 -2.44 4.16
C ASP A 57 -14.51 -3.85 4.71
N HIS A 58 -14.22 -4.88 3.90
CA HIS A 58 -14.21 -6.27 4.37
C HIS A 58 -13.20 -6.48 5.49
N GLN A 59 -11.95 -6.04 5.28
CA GLN A 59 -10.89 -6.19 6.27
C GLN A 59 -11.19 -5.43 7.56
N ARG A 60 -11.79 -4.23 7.47
CA ARG A 60 -12.27 -3.51 8.67
C ARG A 60 -13.27 -4.30 9.49
N ILE A 61 -14.20 -4.99 8.85
CA ILE A 61 -15.20 -5.81 9.55
C ILE A 61 -14.53 -7.00 10.24
N VAL A 62 -13.61 -7.69 9.53
CA VAL A 62 -12.83 -8.81 10.10
C VAL A 62 -12.01 -8.34 11.29
N ASP A 63 -11.30 -7.22 11.14
CA ASP A 63 -10.52 -6.56 12.17
C ASP A 63 -11.37 -6.21 13.40
N LEU A 64 -12.56 -5.64 13.20
CA LEU A 64 -13.50 -5.32 14.29
C LEU A 64 -13.99 -6.58 15.00
N LEU A 65 -14.31 -7.64 14.25
CA LEU A 65 -14.72 -8.92 14.82
C LEU A 65 -13.61 -9.52 15.67
N GLN A 66 -12.38 -9.51 15.15
CA GLN A 66 -11.23 -10.07 15.82
C GLN A 66 -10.82 -9.26 17.05
N TYR A 67 -10.90 -7.93 16.97
CA TYR A 67 -10.76 -7.04 18.12
C TYR A 67 -11.84 -7.30 19.18
N ALA A 68 -13.11 -7.44 18.80
CA ALA A 68 -14.20 -7.75 19.73
C ALA A 68 -14.01 -9.12 20.40
N GLN A 69 -13.46 -10.10 19.68
CA GLN A 69 -13.16 -11.41 20.22
C GLN A 69 -11.95 -11.39 21.18
N ARG A 70 -10.84 -10.71 20.83
CA ARG A 70 -9.65 -10.60 21.70
C ARG A 70 -9.88 -9.72 22.93
N SER A 71 -10.61 -8.62 22.79
CA SER A 71 -11.00 -7.77 23.92
C SER A 71 -11.85 -8.54 24.94
N LYS A 72 -12.73 -9.45 24.50
CA LYS A 72 -13.44 -10.38 25.41
C LYS A 72 -12.51 -11.36 26.13
N LEU A 73 -11.37 -11.69 25.54
CA LEU A 73 -10.33 -12.55 26.12
C LEU A 73 -9.31 -11.76 26.98
N GLY A 74 -9.50 -10.45 27.14
CA GLY A 74 -8.61 -9.58 27.92
C GLY A 74 -7.32 -9.16 27.20
N ASP A 75 -7.20 -9.48 25.90
CA ASP A 75 -6.08 -9.10 25.05
C ASP A 75 -6.48 -7.90 24.19
N SER A 76 -5.88 -6.73 24.45
CA SER A 76 -6.15 -5.49 23.72
C SER A 76 -5.14 -5.19 22.62
N ASP A 77 -4.07 -5.97 22.49
CA ASP A 77 -2.95 -5.67 21.58
C ASP A 77 -3.22 -6.21 20.15
N TYR A 78 -4.42 -5.96 19.64
CA TYR A 78 -4.73 -6.26 18.24
C TYR A 78 -4.24 -5.13 17.33
N GLU A 79 -3.19 -5.39 16.56
CA GLU A 79 -2.66 -4.43 15.60
C GLU A 79 -3.36 -4.53 14.23
N PHE A 80 -4.10 -3.49 13.85
CA PHE A 80 -4.79 -3.36 12.56
C PHE A 80 -3.82 -3.12 11.38
N THR A 81 -2.97 -4.09 11.02
CA THR A 81 -1.93 -3.91 9.97
C THR A 81 -2.50 -3.95 8.56
N GLU A 82 -3.44 -4.86 8.28
CA GLU A 82 -3.99 -5.08 6.92
C GLU A 82 -4.91 -3.95 6.47
N SER A 83 -5.86 -3.54 7.32
CA SER A 83 -6.72 -2.40 7.02
C SER A 83 -5.92 -1.09 6.86
N ARG A 84 -4.85 -0.89 7.67
CA ARG A 84 -3.93 0.25 7.49
C ARG A 84 -3.18 0.21 6.16
N ALA A 85 -2.73 -0.97 5.73
CA ALA A 85 -2.07 -1.14 4.43
C ALA A 85 -2.98 -0.73 3.27
N LEU A 86 -4.23 -1.22 3.28
CA LEU A 86 -5.23 -0.88 2.27
C LEU A 86 -5.55 0.61 2.25
N LEU A 87 -5.70 1.23 3.42
CA LEU A 87 -5.93 2.67 3.53
C LEU A 87 -4.78 3.50 2.95
N ARG A 88 -3.53 3.11 3.22
CA ARG A 88 -2.36 3.78 2.63
C ARG A 88 -2.37 3.65 1.11
N ARG A 89 -2.73 2.48 0.58
CA ARG A 89 -2.83 2.25 -0.86
C ARG A 89 -3.93 3.08 -1.51
N LEU A 90 -5.13 3.12 -0.92
CA LEU A 90 -6.24 3.96 -1.38
C LEU A 90 -5.86 5.44 -1.42
N ARG A 91 -5.12 5.91 -0.40
CA ARG A 91 -4.59 7.28 -0.37
C ARG A 91 -3.54 7.52 -1.45
N ALA A 92 -2.64 6.56 -1.70
CA ALA A 92 -1.63 6.66 -2.75
C ALA A 92 -2.26 6.72 -4.16
N MET A 93 -3.35 5.98 -4.38
CA MET A 93 -4.14 6.04 -5.61
C MET A 93 -5.07 7.26 -5.69
N LYS A 94 -5.10 8.13 -4.68
CA LYS A 94 -5.98 9.32 -4.60
C LYS A 94 -7.46 8.98 -4.78
N CYS A 95 -7.92 7.90 -4.15
CA CYS A 95 -9.33 7.52 -4.17
C CYS A 95 -10.21 8.53 -3.40
N PRO A 96 -11.43 8.83 -3.88
CA PRO A 96 -12.36 9.69 -3.16
C PRO A 96 -12.74 9.06 -1.81
N GLY A 97 -12.83 9.87 -0.74
CA GLY A 97 -13.18 9.42 0.61
C GLY A 97 -12.02 8.94 1.50
N TYR A 98 -10.79 8.88 0.96
CA TYR A 98 -9.60 8.36 1.68
C TYR A 98 -8.40 9.34 1.69
N GLY A 99 -8.61 10.57 1.22
CA GLY A 99 -7.65 11.67 1.26
C GLY A 99 -7.81 12.55 2.51
N TRP A 100 -6.75 13.28 2.88
CA TRP A 100 -6.73 14.26 3.99
C TRP A 100 -7.73 15.42 3.79
N PHE A 101 -8.29 15.55 2.58
CA PHE A 101 -9.32 16.52 2.20
C PHE A 101 -10.44 15.81 1.42
N SER A 102 -11.11 14.85 2.06
CA SER A 102 -12.49 14.49 1.67
C SER A 102 -13.47 15.29 2.52
#